data_AF-A0A923BJN0-F1
#
_entry.id   AF-A0A923BJN0-F1
#
_cell.length_a   1.000
_cell.length_b   1.000
_cell.length_c   1.000
_cell.angle_alpha   90.00
_cell.angle_beta   90.00
_cell.angle_gamma   90.00
#
_symmetry.space_group_name_H-M   'P 1'
#
loop_
_entity.id
_entity.type
_entity.pdbx_description
1 polymer ?
#
loop_
_entity_poly.entity_id
_entity_poly.type
_entity_poly.pdbx_seq_one_letter_code
_entity_poly.pdbx_strand_id
1 'polypeptide(L)'
;MRIALTTALLIGSNCFMTWAWYGHLKKTGWTIPTAIVISWLIALPEYILQVPANRIGHVDHGGPLSASQLKVLQEAITLTVFTCFAIFVLKERPRVQDYVAFGLILAGVAVAMSGRRDPAARAPDAAAPMPALEAAPAEPPADPAAPR
;
A
#
# COMPACT_ATOMS: atom_id res chain seq x y z
N MET A 1 4.14 -8.10 -20.11
CA MET A 1 3.58 -6.72 -20.05
C MET A 1 2.99 -6.37 -18.68
N ARG A 2 2.20 -7.24 -18.03
CA ARG A 2 1.52 -6.95 -16.76
C ARG A 2 2.45 -6.57 -15.59
N ILE A 3 3.57 -7.26 -15.40
CA ILE A 3 4.56 -6.94 -14.34
C ILE A 3 5.13 -5.53 -14.51
N ALA A 4 5.54 -5.16 -15.73
CA ALA A 4 6.10 -3.85 -16.02
C ALA A 4 5.07 -2.74 -15.75
N LEU A 5 3.81 -2.94 -16.17
CA LEU A 5 2.73 -2.00 -15.90
C LEU A 5 2.45 -1.86 -14.40
N THR A 6 2.31 -2.97 -13.66
CA THR A 6 2.17 -2.96 -12.20
C THR A 6 3.32 -2.19 -11.56
N THR A 7 4.56 -2.49 -11.93
CA THR A 7 5.76 -1.84 -11.38
C THR A 7 5.76 -0.33 -11.66
N ALA A 8 5.41 0.09 -12.88
CA ALA A 8 5.33 1.51 -13.23
C ALA A 8 4.26 2.26 -12.42
N LEU A 9 3.09 1.65 -12.23
CA LEU A 9 2.02 2.23 -11.41
C LEU A 9 2.43 2.31 -9.93
N LEU A 10 3.08 1.27 -9.40
CA LEU A 10 3.61 1.26 -8.03
C LEU A 10 4.69 2.33 -7.83
N ILE A 11 5.59 2.54 -8.79
CA ILE A 11 6.58 3.62 -8.75
C ILE A 11 5.87 4.98 -8.71
N GLY A 12 4.89 5.19 -9.58
CA GLY A 12 4.10 6.42 -9.62
C GLY A 12 3.39 6.69 -8.29
N SER A 13 2.70 5.70 -7.73
CA SER A 13 2.06 5.80 -6.41
C SER A 13 3.09 6.16 -5.35
N ASN A 14 4.24 5.47 -5.31
CA ASN A 14 5.23 5.69 -4.27
C ASN A 14 5.85 7.10 -4.30
N CYS A 15 5.98 7.70 -5.49
CA CYS A 15 6.38 9.10 -5.62
C CYS A 15 5.39 10.05 -4.93
N PHE A 16 4.08 9.88 -5.15
CA PHE A 16 3.05 10.65 -4.45
C PHE A 16 3.07 10.39 -2.95
N MET A 17 3.20 9.12 -2.54
CA MET A 17 3.27 8.74 -1.13
C MET A 17 4.45 9.41 -0.41
N THR A 18 5.63 9.35 -1.01
CA THR A 18 6.84 9.98 -0.48
C THR A 18 6.66 11.50 -0.35
N TRP A 19 6.00 12.13 -1.33
CA TRP A 19 5.72 13.55 -1.27
C TRP A 19 4.71 13.92 -0.19
N ALA A 20 3.66 13.10 -0.02
CA ALA A 20 2.67 13.28 1.04
C ALA A 20 3.32 13.17 2.42
N TRP A 21 4.23 12.21 2.63
CA TRP A 21 4.86 12.00 3.93
C TRP A 21 5.98 12.98 4.27
N TYR A 22 6.79 13.38 3.29
CA TYR A 22 8.03 14.11 3.56
C TYR A 22 8.10 15.48 2.87
N GLY A 23 7.27 15.75 1.86
CA GLY A 23 7.31 17.01 1.11
C GLY A 23 7.09 18.25 1.98
N HIS A 24 6.24 18.13 3.00
CA HIS A 24 5.96 19.23 3.94
C HIS A 24 7.15 19.54 4.87
N LEU A 25 8.14 18.65 5.01
CA LEU A 25 9.33 18.92 5.84
C LEU A 25 10.15 20.11 5.31
N LYS A 26 10.08 20.40 4.01
CA LYS A 26 10.71 21.59 3.42
C LYS A 26 9.88 22.87 3.61
N LYS A 27 8.70 22.78 4.21
CA LYS A 27 7.74 23.89 4.37
C LYS A 27 7.65 24.28 5.85
N THR A 28 8.69 24.94 6.34
CA THR A 28 8.81 25.36 7.75
C THR A 28 7.72 26.31 8.23
N GLY A 29 7.01 27.00 7.31
CA GLY A 29 5.89 27.88 7.64
C GLY A 29 4.50 27.21 7.64
N TRP A 30 4.41 25.91 7.34
CA TRP A 30 3.11 25.23 7.37
C TRP A 30 2.73 24.86 8.80
N THR A 31 1.49 25.17 9.17
CA THR A 31 0.90 24.65 10.41
C THR A 31 0.62 23.15 10.28
N ILE A 32 0.54 22.44 11.41
CA ILE A 32 0.22 20.99 11.42
C ILE A 32 -1.08 20.70 10.65
N PRO A 33 -2.21 21.42 10.86
CA PRO A 33 -3.42 21.19 10.08
C PRO A 33 -3.22 21.37 8.57
N THR A 34 -2.49 22.42 8.16
CA THR A 34 -2.18 22.67 6.76
C THR A 34 -1.38 21.52 6.14
N ALA A 35 -0.34 21.05 6.84
CA ALA A 35 0.47 19.93 6.39
C ALA A 35 -0.37 18.65 6.26
N ILE A 36 -1.23 18.34 7.22
CA ILE A 36 -2.11 17.16 7.18
C ILE A 36 -3.04 17.21 5.97
N VAL A 37 -3.77 18.33 5.79
CA VAL A 37 -4.75 18.44 4.70
C VAL A 37 -4.09 18.35 3.33
N ILE A 38 -2.97 19.05 3.12
CA ILE A 38 -2.26 19.00 1.85
C ILE A 38 -1.69 17.59 1.59
N SER A 39 -1.12 16.95 2.61
CA SER A 39 -0.58 15.58 2.48
C SER A 39 -1.68 14.60 2.13
N TRP A 40 -2.87 14.75 2.71
CA TRP A 40 -4.03 13.93 2.37
C TRP A 40 -4.49 14.14 0.91
N LEU A 41 -4.54 15.38 0.44
CA LEU A 41 -4.87 15.67 -0.97
C LEU A 41 -3.83 15.08 -1.95
N ILE A 42 -2.57 15.04 -1.57
CA ILE A 42 -1.49 14.41 -2.35
C ILE A 42 -1.62 12.88 -2.32
N ALA A 43 -2.13 12.29 -1.24
CA ALA A 43 -2.34 10.84 -1.13
C ALA A 43 -3.50 10.34 -2.02
N LEU A 44 -4.48 11.17 -2.38
CA LEU A 44 -5.58 10.74 -3.26
C LEU A 44 -5.11 10.18 -4.63
N PRO A 45 -4.25 10.87 -5.42
CA PRO A 45 -3.73 10.32 -6.67
C PRO A 45 -2.82 9.10 -6.47
N GLU A 46 -2.19 8.95 -5.31
CA GLU A 46 -1.45 7.73 -4.96
C GLU A 46 -2.38 6.52 -5.01
N TYR A 47 -3.53 6.58 -4.33
CA TYR A 47 -4.50 5.49 -4.30
C TYR A 47 -5.06 5.16 -5.68
N ILE A 48 -5.25 6.17 -6.53
CA ILE A 48 -5.71 6.00 -7.92
C ILE A 48 -4.74 5.12 -8.72
N LEU A 49 -3.44 5.16 -8.42
CA LEU A 49 -2.43 4.32 -9.08
C LEU A 49 -2.24 2.98 -8.36
N GLN A 50 -2.20 3.01 -7.03
CA GLN A 50 -1.91 1.88 -6.16
C GLN A 50 -2.97 0.78 -6.25
N VAL A 51 -4.26 1.14 -6.25
CA VAL A 51 -5.36 0.17 -6.29
C VAL A 51 -5.37 -0.62 -7.61
N PRO A 52 -5.30 0.02 -8.80
CA PRO A 52 -5.15 -0.69 -10.06
C PRO A 52 -3.86 -1.49 -10.15
N ALA A 53 -2.73 -0.97 -9.66
CA ALA A 53 -1.45 -1.69 -9.70
C ALA A 53 -1.54 -3.06 -9.00
N ASN A 54 -2.08 -3.07 -7.77
CA ASN A 54 -2.26 -4.27 -6.98
C ASN A 54 -3.26 -5.22 -7.63
N ARG A 55 -4.39 -4.71 -8.15
CA ARG A 55 -5.36 -5.56 -8.85
C ARG A 55 -4.79 -6.18 -10.13
N ILE A 56 -4.04 -5.43 -10.94
CA ILE A 56 -3.44 -5.95 -12.18
C ILE A 56 -2.33 -6.98 -11.88
N GLY A 57 -1.58 -6.77 -10.80
CA GLY A 57 -0.43 -7.60 -10.44
C GLY A 57 -0.79 -8.87 -9.67
N HIS A 58 -1.92 -8.90 -8.96
CA HIS A 58 -2.27 -9.98 -8.03
C HIS A 58 -2.80 -11.23 -8.74
N VAL A 59 -2.38 -12.41 -8.25
CA VAL A 59 -2.73 -13.73 -8.82
C VAL A 59 -4.23 -13.96 -8.94
N ASP A 60 -5.04 -13.57 -7.95
CA ASP A 60 -6.49 -13.80 -7.96
C ASP A 60 -7.21 -12.97 -9.05
N HIS A 61 -6.52 -12.00 -9.65
CA HIS A 61 -7.01 -11.15 -10.75
C HIS A 61 -6.30 -11.43 -12.09
N GLY A 62 -5.63 -12.58 -12.22
CA GLY A 62 -4.90 -12.98 -13.42
C GLY A 62 -3.54 -12.29 -13.58
N GLY A 63 -3.02 -11.72 -12.50
CA GLY A 63 -1.64 -11.24 -12.39
C GLY A 63 -0.66 -12.37 -12.01
N PRO A 64 0.65 -12.12 -12.06
CA PRO A 64 1.66 -13.14 -11.77
C PRO A 64 2.21 -13.11 -10.33
N LEU A 65 1.78 -12.16 -9.50
CA LEU A 65 2.36 -11.92 -8.17
C LEU A 65 1.38 -12.25 -7.06
N SER A 66 1.85 -12.95 -6.03
CA SER A 66 1.10 -13.08 -4.77
C SER A 66 1.04 -11.75 -4.01
N ALA A 67 0.10 -11.61 -3.07
CA ALA A 67 -0.01 -10.42 -2.22
C ALA A 67 1.29 -10.12 -1.46
N SER A 68 1.99 -11.16 -0.98
CA SER A 68 3.30 -11.00 -0.34
C SER A 68 4.37 -10.48 -1.29
N GLN A 69 4.41 -10.98 -2.54
CA GLN A 69 5.36 -10.50 -3.54
C GLN A 69 5.07 -9.06 -3.98
N LEU A 70 3.80 -8.67 -4.09
CA LEU A 70 3.41 -7.28 -4.35
C LEU A 70 3.90 -6.34 -3.24
N LYS A 71 3.69 -6.72 -1.96
CA LYS A 71 4.16 -5.92 -0.83
C LYS A 71 5.67 -5.79 -0.82
N VAL A 72 6.37 -6.90 -1.01
CA VAL A 72 7.83 -6.94 -1.08
C VAL A 72 8.38 -6.06 -2.22
N LEU A 73 7.77 -6.14 -3.41
CA LEU A 73 8.10 -5.28 -4.54
C LEU A 73 7.89 -3.80 -4.20
N GLN A 74 6.80 -3.47 -3.50
CA GLN A 74 6.55 -2.11 -3.04
C GLN A 74 7.61 -1.64 -2.05
N GLU A 75 8.05 -2.44 -1.09
CA GLU A 75 9.11 -2.03 -0.16
C GLU A 75 10.42 -1.70 -0.89
N ALA A 76 10.79 -2.49 -1.90
CA ALA A 76 11.96 -2.21 -2.73
C ALA A 76 11.82 -0.86 -3.47
N ILE A 77 10.63 -0.59 -4.03
CA ILE A 77 10.32 0.67 -4.69
C ILE A 77 10.36 1.82 -3.67
N THR A 78 9.75 1.66 -2.50
CA THR A 78 9.71 2.65 -1.42
C THR A 78 11.11 3.08 -1.02
N LEU A 79 12.00 2.14 -0.75
CA LEU A 79 13.38 2.46 -0.38
C LEU A 79 14.11 3.20 -1.50
N THR A 80 13.91 2.77 -2.75
CA THR A 80 14.55 3.39 -3.90
C THR A 80 14.07 4.83 -4.11
N VAL A 81 12.75 5.04 -4.13
CA VAL A 81 12.13 6.35 -4.32
C VAL A 81 12.47 7.29 -3.15
N PHE A 82 12.37 6.79 -1.91
CA PHE A 82 12.74 7.55 -0.73
C PHE A 82 14.22 7.97 -0.75
N THR A 83 15.13 7.08 -1.12
CA THR A 83 16.57 7.40 -1.21
C THR A 83 16.82 8.52 -2.22
N CYS A 84 16.22 8.44 -3.40
CA CYS A 84 16.28 9.52 -4.39
C CYS A 84 15.69 10.83 -3.85
N PHE A 85 14.54 10.76 -3.17
CA PHE A 85 13.89 11.92 -2.57
C PHE A 85 14.76 12.57 -1.48
N ALA A 86 15.34 11.79 -0.58
CA ALA A 86 16.23 12.29 0.46
C ALA A 86 17.42 13.06 -0.13
N ILE A 87 18.09 12.48 -1.14
CA ILE A 87 19.28 13.07 -1.76
C ILE A 87 18.93 14.33 -2.55
N PHE A 88 17.91 14.28 -3.41
CA PHE A 88 17.64 15.37 -4.36
C PHE A 88 16.70 16.44 -3.79
N VAL A 89 15.69 16.03 -3.01
CA VAL A 89 14.67 16.94 -2.47
C VAL A 89 15.09 17.44 -1.10
N LEU A 90 15.35 16.55 -0.13
CA LEU A 90 15.73 16.98 1.23
C LEU A 90 17.18 17.49 1.29
N LYS A 91 18.02 17.13 0.31
CA LYS A 91 19.48 17.37 0.32
C LYS A 91 20.17 16.71 1.51
N GLU A 92 19.60 15.61 1.99
CA GLU A 92 20.16 14.76 3.03
C GLU A 92 20.85 13.59 2.36
N ARG A 93 22.14 13.40 2.66
CA ARG A 93 22.89 12.24 2.15
C ARG A 93 22.69 11.09 3.12
N PRO A 94 22.15 9.94 2.67
CA PRO A 94 22.07 8.76 3.50
C PRO A 94 23.47 8.39 4.00
N ARG A 95 23.55 7.98 5.25
CA ARG A 95 24.79 7.50 5.84
C ARG A 95 25.12 6.12 5.28
N VAL A 96 26.38 5.72 5.47
CA VAL A 96 26.81 4.34 5.14
C VAL A 96 25.95 3.30 5.85
N GLN A 97 25.55 3.55 7.10
CA GLN A 97 24.65 2.64 7.83
C GLN A 97 23.28 2.52 7.17
N ASP A 98 22.75 3.61 6.62
CA ASP A 98 21.45 3.61 5.93
C ASP A 98 21.54 2.79 4.65
N TYR A 99 22.63 2.93 3.89
CA TYR A 99 22.88 2.10 2.71
C TYR A 99 23.02 0.61 3.05
N VAL A 100 23.69 0.26 4.15
CA VAL A 100 23.79 -1.13 4.62
C VAL A 100 22.40 -1.66 5.01
N ALA A 101 21.62 -0.88 5.76
CA ALA A 101 20.27 -1.25 6.14
C ALA A 101 19.37 -1.47 4.91
N PHE A 102 19.43 -0.56 3.93
CA PHE A 102 18.68 -0.70 2.68
C PHE A 102 19.12 -1.93 1.89
N GLY A 103 20.43 -2.23 1.85
CA GLY A 103 20.96 -3.44 1.25
C GLY A 103 20.41 -4.72 1.90
N LEU A 104 20.32 -4.76 3.23
CA LEU A 104 19.72 -5.90 3.95
C LEU A 104 18.24 -6.07 3.65
N ILE A 105 17.48 -4.97 3.56
CA ILE A 105 16.06 -5.04 3.19
C ILE A 105 15.91 -5.54 1.75
N LEU A 106 16.72 -5.05 0.81
CA LEU A 106 16.72 -5.53 -0.58
C LEU A 106 17.13 -7.00 -0.70
N ALA A 107 18.03 -7.49 0.16
CA ALA A 107 18.33 -8.92 0.23
C ALA A 107 17.11 -9.72 0.70
N GLY A 108 16.38 -9.23 1.71
CA GLY A 108 15.10 -9.82 2.14
C GLY A 108 14.06 -9.83 1.03
N VAL A 109 13.99 -8.77 0.22
CA VAL A 109 13.15 -8.69 -0.98
C VAL A 109 13.53 -9.80 -1.96
N ALA A 110 14.81 -9.96 -2.28
CA ALA A 110 15.28 -10.99 -3.21
C ALA A 110 14.88 -12.39 -2.73
N VAL A 111 15.09 -12.71 -1.45
CA VAL A 111 14.70 -13.99 -0.85
C VAL A 111 13.19 -14.24 -0.97
N ALA A 112 12.37 -13.26 -0.63
CA ALA A 112 10.91 -13.39 -0.71
C ALA A 112 10.41 -13.56 -2.15
N MET A 113 11.11 -12.99 -3.13
CA MET A 113 10.80 -13.16 -4.55
C MET A 113 11.22 -14.54 -5.07
N SER A 114 12.30 -15.14 -4.55
CA SER A 114 12.79 -16.47 -4.96
C SER A 114 11.94 -17.65 -4.47
N GLY A 115 11.14 -17.48 -3.42
CA GLY A 115 10.66 -18.59 -2.59
C GLY A 115 9.24 -19.12 -2.78
N ARG A 116 8.41 -18.64 -3.72
CA ARG A 116 7.02 -19.13 -3.86
C ARG A 116 6.63 -19.39 -5.31
N ARG A 117 6.65 -20.68 -5.68
CA ARG A 117 6.16 -21.23 -6.95
C ARG A 117 4.91 -22.12 -6.79
N ASP A 118 4.09 -21.95 -5.76
CA ASP A 118 2.88 -22.78 -5.64
C ASP A 118 1.59 -21.95 -5.56
N PRO A 119 1.02 -21.59 -6.73
CA PRO A 119 -0.36 -21.10 -6.84
C PRO A 119 -1.40 -22.15 -6.40
N ALA A 120 -1.01 -23.43 -6.33
CA ALA A 120 -1.91 -24.56 -6.11
C ALA A 120 -2.22 -24.86 -4.63
N ALA A 121 -1.51 -24.24 -3.67
CA ALA A 121 -1.75 -24.48 -2.24
C ALA A 121 -2.93 -23.67 -1.66
N ARG A 122 -3.52 -22.76 -2.44
CA ARG A 122 -4.76 -22.08 -2.06
C ARG A 122 -5.94 -22.90 -2.56
N ALA A 123 -6.28 -23.94 -1.81
CA ALA A 123 -7.57 -24.62 -1.96
C ALA A 123 -8.72 -23.60 -1.85
N PRO A 124 -9.85 -23.84 -2.54
CA PRO A 124 -10.95 -22.87 -2.70
C PRO A 124 -11.81 -22.77 -1.43
N ASP A 125 -11.27 -22.20 -0.35
CA ASP A 125 -12.09 -21.82 0.82
C ASP A 125 -12.91 -20.54 0.59
N ALA A 126 -12.76 -19.90 -0.58
CA ALA A 126 -13.62 -18.80 -1.01
C ALA A 126 -15.04 -19.24 -1.44
N ALA A 127 -15.33 -20.55 -1.37
CA ALA A 127 -16.66 -21.10 -1.61
C ALA A 127 -17.40 -21.49 -0.31
N ALA A 128 -16.95 -21.03 0.86
CA ALA A 128 -17.87 -20.93 1.98
C ALA A 128 -18.93 -19.89 1.61
N PRO A 129 -20.23 -20.23 1.50
CA PRO A 129 -21.26 -19.23 1.31
C PRO A 129 -21.06 -18.18 2.41
N MET A 130 -21.09 -16.90 2.04
CA MET A 130 -21.30 -15.87 3.04
C MET A 130 -22.46 -16.35 3.92
N PRO A 131 -22.32 -16.40 5.26
CA PRO A 131 -23.49 -16.63 6.08
C PRO A 131 -24.51 -15.61 5.61
N ALA A 132 -25.67 -16.11 5.15
CA ALA A 132 -26.76 -15.23 4.79
C ALA A 132 -26.85 -14.23 5.93
N LEU A 133 -26.91 -12.94 5.59
CA LEU A 133 -27.27 -11.92 6.56
C LEU A 133 -28.68 -12.31 7.00
N GLU A 134 -28.76 -13.18 7.99
CA GLU A 134 -29.97 -13.59 8.64
C GLU A 134 -30.49 -12.27 9.18
N ALA A 135 -31.53 -11.77 8.50
CA ALA A 135 -32.08 -10.47 8.76
C ALA A 135 -32.27 -10.40 10.27
N ALA A 136 -31.56 -9.47 10.90
CA ALA A 136 -31.75 -9.22 12.33
C ALA A 136 -33.26 -9.15 12.57
N PRO A 137 -33.81 -9.94 13.52
CA PRO A 137 -35.24 -9.97 13.72
C PRO A 137 -35.72 -8.54 13.89
N ALA A 138 -36.69 -8.14 13.06
CA ALA A 138 -37.23 -6.79 13.10
C ALA A 138 -37.60 -6.47 14.55
N GLU A 139 -36.96 -5.45 15.11
CA GLU A 139 -37.26 -4.98 16.45
C GLU A 139 -38.76 -4.66 16.49
N PRO A 140 -39.56 -5.28 17.38
CA PRO A 140 -40.99 -5.00 17.42
C PRO A 140 -41.20 -3.51 17.68
N PRO A 141 -42.25 -2.89 17.11
CA PRO A 141 -42.48 -1.46 17.27
C PRO A 141 -42.55 -1.14 18.77
N ALA A 142 -41.75 -0.17 19.19
CA ALA A 142 -41.72 0.28 20.59
C ALA A 142 -43.14 0.58 21.06
N ASP A 143 -43.56 -0.11 22.13
CA ASP A 143 -44.88 0.11 22.74
C ASP A 143 -44.92 1.53 23.33
N PRO A 144 -45.76 2.44 22.79
CA PRO A 144 -45.86 3.80 23.31
C PRO A 144 -46.43 3.87 24.73
N ALA A 145 -46.86 2.76 25.32
CA ALA A 145 -47.43 2.69 26.67
C ALA A 145 -46.47 2.17 27.76
N ALA A 146 -45.20 1.87 27.46
CA ALA A 146 -44.26 1.40 28.47
C ALA A 146 -43.79 2.56 29.40
N PRO A 147 -43.98 2.47 30.73
CA PRO A 147 -43.42 3.47 31.66
C PRO A 147 -41.89 3.39 31.66
N ARG A 148 -41.25 4.57 31.62
CA ARG A 148 -39.80 4.77 31.47
C ARG A 148 -38.97 4.09 32.55
#